data_AF-A0A918T976-F1
#
_entry.id   AF-A0A918T976-F1
#
_cell.length_a   1.000
_cell.length_b   1.000
_cell.length_c   1.000
_cell.angle_alpha   90.00
_cell.angle_beta   90.00
_cell.angle_gamma   90.00
#
_symmetry.space_group_name_H-M   'P 1'
#
loop_
_entity.id
_entity.type
_entity.pdbx_description
1 polymer ?
#
loop_
_entity_poly.entity_id
_entity_poly.type
_entity_poly.pdbx_seq_one_letter_code
_entity_poly.pdbx_strand_id
1 'polypeptide(L)' 'MAKVPQRCGWRTKAGKPCTLRVSPGTSRCWRHQGEWTGPGKVRRIEEELKKAKQELAKSRRK' A
#
# COMPACT_ATOMS: atom_id res chain seq x y z
N MET A 1 -27.29 -11.40 1.84
CA MET A 1 -25.97 -10.84 2.22
C MET A 1 -25.03 -10.97 1.04
N ALA A 2 -24.50 -9.88 0.50
CA ALA A 2 -23.58 -9.94 -0.65
C ALA A 2 -22.31 -10.72 -0.28
N LYS A 3 -21.90 -11.68 -1.12
CA LYS A 3 -20.73 -12.53 -0.90
C LYS A 3 -19.47 -11.67 -1.02
N VAL A 4 -18.91 -11.22 0.10
CA VAL A 4 -17.69 -10.40 0.09
C VAL A 4 -16.56 -11.23 -0.53
N PRO A 5 -15.93 -10.75 -1.61
CA PRO A 5 -14.87 -11.50 -2.28
C PRO A 5 -13.74 -11.79 -1.30
N GLN A 6 -13.38 -13.07 -1.14
CA GLN A 6 -12.36 -13.49 -0.18
C GLN A 6 -10.94 -13.10 -0.60
N ARG A 7 -10.75 -12.77 -1.89
CA ARG A 7 -9.45 -12.48 -2.50
C ARG A 7 -9.43 -11.11 -3.16
N CYS A 8 -8.27 -10.47 -3.14
CA CYS A 8 -8.05 -9.17 -3.75
C CYS A 8 -8.14 -9.26 -5.28
N GLY A 9 -9.08 -8.54 -5.90
CA GLY A 9 -9.26 -8.51 -7.35
C GLY A 9 -8.21 -7.69 -8.13
N TRP A 10 -7.17 -7.18 -7.48
CA TRP A 10 -6.17 -6.32 -8.13
C TRP A 10 -5.21 -7.14 -9.00
N ARG A 11 -4.78 -6.60 -10.15
CA ARG A 11 -3.72 -7.20 -10.97
C ARG A 11 -2.35 -6.68 -10.53
N THR A 12 -1.43 -7.60 -10.28
CA THR A 12 -0.02 -7.28 -9.99
C THR A 12 0.65 -6.61 -11.20
N LYS A 13 1.83 -6.00 -11.00
CA LYS A 13 2.62 -5.43 -12.11
C LYS A 13 2.95 -6.46 -13.21
N ALA A 14 3.00 -7.75 -12.87
CA ALA A 14 3.19 -8.85 -13.81
C ALA A 14 1.88 -9.33 -14.50
N GLY A 15 0.76 -8.60 -14.34
CA GLY A 15 -0.54 -8.91 -14.93
C GLY A 15 -1.33 -10.04 -14.24
N LYS A 16 -0.73 -10.75 -13.28
CA LYS A 16 -1.36 -11.85 -12.53
C LYS A 16 -2.33 -11.33 -11.46
N PRO A 17 -3.44 -12.03 -11.18
CA PRO A 17 -4.37 -11.64 -10.11
C PRO A 17 -3.71 -11.75 -8.73
N CYS A 18 -4.05 -10.81 -7.84
CA CYS A 18 -3.58 -10.85 -6.47
C CYS A 18 -4.23 -12.01 -5.70
N THR A 19 -3.40 -12.83 -5.06
CA THR A 19 -3.86 -14.00 -4.30
C THR A 19 -4.11 -13.69 -2.82
N LEU A 20 -3.79 -12.48 -2.36
CA LEU A 20 -3.95 -12.07 -0.97
C LEU A 20 -5.42 -11.94 -0.59
N ARG A 21 -5.73 -12.22 0.68
CA ARG A 21 -7.08 -12.02 1.23
C ARG A 21 -7.44 -10.54 1.27
N VAL A 22 -8.72 -10.24 1.06
CA VAL A 22 -9.24 -8.88 1.26
C VAL A 22 -9.09 -8.48 2.73
N SER A 23 -8.84 -7.19 2.97
CA SER A 23 -8.89 -6.66 4.33
C SER A 23 -10.35 -6.45 4.74
N PRO A 24 -10.71 -6.69 6.01
CA PRO A 24 -12.07 -6.50 6.51
C PRO A 24 -12.63 -5.11 6.13
N GLY A 25 -13.89 -5.06 5.70
CA GLY A 25 -14.55 -3.81 5.31
C GLY A 25 -14.10 -3.21 3.97
N THR A 26 -13.28 -3.92 3.19
CA THR A 26 -12.77 -3.45 1.89
C THR A 26 -12.87 -4.51 0.81
N SER A 27 -12.75 -4.11 -0.46
CA SER A 27 -12.68 -5.02 -1.61
C SER A 27 -11.24 -5.38 -2.03
N ARG A 28 -10.21 -4.92 -1.30
CA ARG A 28 -8.79 -5.10 -1.66
C ARG A 28 -7.95 -5.58 -0.48
N CYS A 29 -6.83 -6.23 -0.74
CA CYS A 29 -5.89 -6.61 0.32
C CYS A 29 -5.07 -5.42 0.79
N TRP A 30 -4.51 -5.49 2.00
CA TRP A 30 -3.61 -4.49 2.60
C TRP A 30 -2.55 -3.91 1.65
N ARG A 31 -1.99 -4.72 0.74
CA ARG A 31 -0.96 -4.29 -0.22
C ARG A 31 -1.49 -3.45 -1.39
N HIS A 32 -2.75 -3.63 -1.75
CA HIS A 32 -3.44 -2.96 -2.86
C HIS A 32 -4.54 -2.02 -2.37
N GLN A 33 -4.56 -1.73 -1.08
CA GLN A 33 -5.34 -0.65 -0.55
C GLN A 33 -4.70 0.68 -1.03
N GLY A 34 -5.52 1.58 -1.58
CA GLY A 34 -5.05 2.88 -2.07
C GLY A 34 -4.52 3.76 -0.96
N GLU A 35 -3.81 4.84 -1.30
CA GLU A 35 -3.20 5.77 -0.34
C GLU A 35 -4.21 6.44 0.60
N TRP A 36 -5.50 6.44 0.26
CA TRP A 36 -6.59 6.96 1.10
C TRP A 36 -6.99 6.03 2.26
N THR A 37 -6.55 4.78 2.27
CA THR A 37 -6.85 3.81 3.32
C THR A 37 -5.89 3.94 4.51
N GLY A 38 -6.30 3.49 5.70
CA GLY A 38 -5.45 3.53 6.90
C GLY A 38 -4.03 2.99 6.65
N PRO A 39 -3.87 1.75 6.15
CA PRO A 39 -2.56 1.19 5.81
C PRO A 39 -1.81 1.96 4.70
N GLY A 40 -2.54 2.48 3.71
CA GLY A 40 -1.97 3.28 2.62
C GLY A 40 -1.38 4.61 3.11
N LYS A 41 -2.04 5.27 4.06
CA LYS A 41 -1.55 6.51 4.69
C LYS A 41 -0.25 6.28 5.46
N VAL A 42 -0.17 5.20 6.23
CA VAL A 42 1.05 4.85 6.98
C VAL A 42 2.22 4.65 6.02
N ARG A 43 2.04 3.85 4.96
CA ARG A 43 3.10 3.62 3.97
C ARG A 43 3.58 4.92 3.33
N ARG A 44 2.66 5.82 2.96
CA ARG A 44 3.01 7.13 2.39
C ARG A 44 3.86 7.96 3.35
N ILE A 45 3.46 8.03 4.63
CA ILE A 45 4.21 8.76 5.67
C ILE A 45 5.62 8.16 5.82
N GLU A 46 5.75 6.83 5.86
CA GLU A 46 7.05 6.16 5.93
C GLU A 46 7.94 6.49 4.72
N GLU A 47 7.37 6.49 3.51
CA GLU A 47 8.09 6.84 2.28
C GLU A 47 8.53 8.31 2.27
N GLU A 48 7.67 9.24 2.71
CA GLU A 48 8.01 10.66 2.85
C GLU A 48 9.10 10.88 3.92
N LEU A 49 9.00 10.22 5.08
CA LEU A 49 10.03 10.27 6.13
C LEU A 49 11.37 9.71 5.64
N LYS A 50 11.36 8.61 4.89
CA LYS A 50 12.58 8.02 4.33
C LYS A 50 13.25 8.97 3.34
N LYS A 51 12.48 9.62 2.46
CA LYS A 51 12.99 10.63 1.53
C LYS A 51 13.57 11.83 2.28
N ALA A 52 12.85 12.36 3.27
CA ALA A 52 13.33 13.48 4.08
C ALA A 52 14.65 13.16 4.78
N LYS A 53 14.79 11.95 5.36
CA LYS A 53 16.04 11.49 5.97
C LYS A 53 17.19 11.37 4.96
N GLN A 54 16.91 10.90 3.75
CA GLN A 54 17.92 10.82 2.68
C GLN A 54 18.39 12.20 2.23
N GLU A 55 17.47 13.15 2.04
CA GLU A 55 17.81 14.53 1.69
C GLU A 55 18.63 15.22 2.80
N LEU A 56 18.26 15.03 4.07
CA LEU A 56 19.05 15.52 5.21
C LEU A 56 20.44 14.88 5.26
N ALA A 57 20.57 13.59 4.96
CA ALA A 57 21.87 12.93 4.92
C ALA A 57 22.75 13.46 3.77
N LYS A 58 22.16 13.77 2.61
CA LYS A 58 22.86 14.40 1.48
C LYS A 58 23.28 15.84 1.80
N SER A 59 22.40 16.62 2.43
CA SER A 59 22.70 18.00 2.81
C SER A 59 23.82 18.07 3.83
N ARG A 60 23.95 17.08 4.73
CA ARG A 60 25.06 16.97 5.69
C ARG A 60 26.40 16.54 5.07
N ARG A 61 26.41 16.02 3.83
CA ARG A 61 27.62 15.63 3.10
C ARG A 61 28.17 16.75 2.21
N LYS A 62 27.47 17.87 2.11
CA LYS A 62 27.86 19.06 1.36
C LYS A 62 28.44 20.08 2.33
#